data_AF-A0A952USG7-F1
#
_entry.id   AF-A0A952USG7-F1
#
_cell.length_a   1.000
_cell.length_b   1.000
_cell.length_c   1.000
_cell.angle_alpha   90.00
_cell.angle_beta   90.00
_cell.angle_gamma   90.00
#
_symmetry.space_group_name_H-M   'P 1'
#
loop_
_entity.id
_entity.type
_entity.pdbx_description
1 polymer ?
#
loop_
_entity_poly.entity_id
_entity_poly.type
_entity_poly.pdbx_seq_one_letter_code
_entity_poly.pdbx_strand_id
1 'polypeptide(L)'
;MRYRLRYLQHDIDLVDGWFVVGRSADCQLSLDDPLVSRRHARLSASGDEVTIEDLQSRNGVLVNDEPITGRRVLTHGDRIQIGNQRLLLLRAGDDRQQTQLRLPATQGGGSAAGLLSNLADKAFALGRGAEAERILAGYLEGVAADARAGLTVEEQTLSHAAEYAARLAVATGKGKWVDYLVDLYARVGRPLPASAVDGLYAGSAKVEGIDLPRLREYVEQLKERSASFGPSERFLLNRLEGLLRLVALR
;
A
#
# COMPACT_ATOMS: atom_id res chain seq x y z
N MET A 1 -3.04 5.97 28.20
CA MET A 1 -2.61 5.69 26.82
C MET A 1 -2.06 6.98 26.23
N ARG A 2 -1.18 6.94 25.22
CA ARG A 2 -0.63 8.16 24.59
C ARG A 2 -1.08 8.22 23.14
N TYR A 3 -1.27 9.38 22.54
CA TYR A 3 -1.61 9.49 21.11
C TYR A 3 -0.43 10.09 20.34
N ARG A 4 -0.36 9.77 19.04
CA ARG A 4 0.61 10.32 18.09
C ARG A 4 -0.15 11.03 16.98
N LEU A 5 0.28 12.23 16.60
CA LEU A 5 -0.21 12.93 15.44
C LEU A 5 0.79 12.73 14.30
N ARG A 6 0.38 12.03 13.25
CA ARG A 6 1.19 11.84 12.06
C ARG A 6 0.96 13.00 11.10
N TYR A 7 2.04 13.69 10.74
CA TYR A 7 2.07 14.73 9.71
C TYR A 7 3.20 14.43 8.73
N LEU A 8 2.88 14.33 7.43
CA LEU A 8 3.84 13.90 6.41
C LEU A 8 4.54 12.59 6.83
N GLN A 9 5.87 12.66 7.06
CA GLN A 9 6.70 11.53 7.47
C GLN A 9 7.06 11.56 8.97
N HIS A 10 6.47 12.45 9.75
CA HIS A 10 6.77 12.64 11.17
C HIS A 10 5.60 12.21 12.05
N ASP A 11 5.90 11.43 13.09
CA ASP A 11 4.99 11.11 14.17
C ASP A 11 5.33 12.00 15.38
N ILE A 12 4.38 12.83 15.80
CA ILE A 12 4.54 13.75 16.91
C ILE A 12 3.76 13.20 18.11
N ASP A 13 4.45 12.89 19.20
CA ASP A 13 3.79 12.46 20.43
C ASP A 13 2.93 13.60 20.99
N LEU A 14 1.64 13.32 21.16
CA LEU A 14 0.73 14.21 21.87
C LEU A 14 0.90 13.96 23.37
N VAL A 15 1.59 14.89 24.02
CA VAL A 15 1.66 14.97 25.48
C VAL A 15 0.37 15.56 26.04
N ASP A 16 0.03 15.22 27.29
CA ASP A 16 -1.11 15.79 27.98
C ASP A 16 -1.02 17.32 28.00
N GLY A 17 -2.13 17.99 27.69
CA GLY A 17 -2.19 19.43 27.52
C GLY A 17 -2.76 19.83 26.17
N TRP A 18 -2.30 20.95 25.63
CA TRP A 18 -2.79 21.50 24.38
C TRP A 18 -1.65 21.74 23.38
N PHE A 19 -1.98 21.54 22.11
CA PHE A 19 -1.07 21.56 20.98
C PHE A 19 -1.70 22.38 19.86
N VAL A 20 -1.06 23.47 19.42
CA VAL A 20 -1.59 24.35 18.37
C VAL A 20 -0.96 24.03 17.04
N VAL A 21 -1.82 23.91 16.04
CA VAL A 21 -1.46 23.75 14.63
C VAL A 21 -1.80 25.04 13.89
N GLY A 22 -0.87 25.54 13.10
CA GLY A 22 -1.07 26.77 12.34
C GLY A 22 0.12 27.11 11.46
N ARG A 23 0.04 28.23 10.75
CA ARG A 23 1.12 28.69 9.85
C ARG A 23 2.22 29.49 10.57
N SER A 24 1.95 29.99 11.79
CA SER A 24 2.97 30.74 12.54
C SER A 24 4.07 29.79 12.99
N ALA A 25 5.32 30.24 12.94
CA ALA A 25 6.45 29.53 13.52
C ALA A 25 6.31 29.31 15.04
N ASP A 26 5.44 30.08 15.71
CA ASP A 26 5.14 29.95 17.14
C ASP A 26 4.19 28.78 17.47
N CYS A 27 3.64 28.09 16.45
CA CYS A 27 2.80 26.91 16.64
C CYS A 27 3.68 25.68 16.89
N GLN A 28 3.23 24.78 17.77
CA GLN A 28 3.94 23.51 17.99
C GLN A 28 4.02 22.67 16.71
N LEU A 29 3.02 22.79 15.83
CA LEU A 29 3.11 22.34 14.45
C LEU A 29 2.90 23.51 13.49
N SER A 30 4.00 23.96 12.90
CA SER A 30 4.00 24.97 11.84
C SER A 30 3.76 24.30 10.48
N LEU A 31 2.66 24.66 9.84
CA LEU A 31 2.28 24.21 8.51
C LEU A 31 2.57 25.31 7.48
N ASP A 32 3.47 25.03 6.52
CA ASP A 32 3.78 25.96 5.44
C ASP A 32 2.73 25.88 4.32
N ASP A 33 1.56 26.46 4.58
CA ASP A 33 0.45 26.46 3.63
C ASP A 33 -0.33 27.79 3.71
N PRO A 34 -0.51 28.52 2.59
CA PRO A 34 -1.22 29.80 2.57
C PRO A 34 -2.70 29.70 2.96
N LEU A 35 -3.31 28.52 2.86
CA LEU A 35 -4.68 28.26 3.31
C LEU A 35 -4.77 28.03 4.82
N VAL A 36 -3.65 28.02 5.54
CA VAL A 36 -3.61 27.79 6.98
C VAL A 36 -3.49 29.13 7.72
N SER A 37 -4.44 29.41 8.61
CA SER A 37 -4.36 30.55 9.55
C SER A 37 -3.13 30.48 10.44
N ARG A 38 -2.64 31.63 10.92
CA ARG A 38 -1.47 31.73 11.82
C ARG A 38 -1.59 30.78 13.01
N ARG A 39 -2.76 30.75 13.65
CA ARG A 39 -3.22 29.72 14.58
C ARG A 39 -4.51 29.19 14.00
N HIS A 40 -4.56 27.90 13.67
CA HIS A 40 -5.66 27.33 12.90
C HIS A 40 -6.50 26.40 13.76
N ALA A 41 -5.87 25.41 14.40
CA ALA A 41 -6.56 24.43 15.21
C ALA A 41 -5.81 24.22 16.54
N ARG A 42 -6.56 23.85 17.57
CA ARG A 42 -5.99 23.37 18.83
C ARG A 42 -6.41 21.93 19.05
N LEU A 43 -5.42 21.07 19.23
CA LEU A 43 -5.58 19.72 19.73
C LEU A 43 -5.40 19.77 21.25
N SER A 44 -6.28 19.11 22.00
CA SER A 44 -6.13 18.93 23.45
C SER A 44 -6.15 17.45 23.77
N ALA A 45 -5.07 16.96 24.37
CA ALA A 45 -4.93 15.59 24.84
C ALA A 45 -5.08 15.58 26.37
N SER A 46 -5.94 14.71 26.90
CA SER A 46 -6.14 14.51 28.33
C SER A 46 -6.34 13.03 28.61
N GLY A 47 -5.27 12.35 29.00
CA GLY A 47 -5.30 10.91 29.24
C GLY A 47 -5.59 10.13 27.95
N ASP A 48 -6.75 9.50 27.87
CA ASP A 48 -7.13 8.64 26.73
C ASP A 48 -8.03 9.35 25.70
N GLU A 49 -8.32 10.63 25.91
CA GLU A 49 -9.14 11.45 25.02
C GLU A 49 -8.31 12.51 24.30
N VAL A 50 -8.47 12.61 22.98
CA VAL A 50 -7.94 13.70 22.16
C VAL A 50 -9.11 14.43 21.54
N THR A 51 -9.06 15.75 21.61
CA THR A 51 -10.07 16.63 21.02
C THR A 51 -9.41 17.63 20.10
N ILE A 52 -10.11 18.06 19.06
CA ILE A 52 -9.70 19.14 18.17
C ILE A 52 -10.76 20.23 18.16
N GLU A 53 -10.33 21.48 18.10
CA GLU A 53 -11.21 22.62 17.88
C GLU A 53 -10.58 23.59 16.87
N ASP A 54 -11.44 24.21 16.05
CA ASP A 54 -11.03 25.28 15.15
C ASP A 54 -10.88 26.60 15.92
N LEU A 55 -9.75 27.29 15.74
CA LEU A 55 -9.45 28.57 16.38
C LEU A 55 -9.92 29.76 15.51
N GLN A 56 -11.17 29.70 15.05
CA GLN A 56 -11.76 30.68 14.12
C GLN A 56 -10.90 30.86 12.86
N SER A 57 -10.50 29.75 12.25
CA SER A 57 -9.68 29.80 11.05
C SER A 57 -10.48 30.28 9.84
N ARG A 58 -9.79 30.67 8.77
CA ARG A 58 -10.45 31.15 7.55
C ARG A 58 -11.14 30.04 6.76
N ASN A 59 -10.55 28.84 6.76
CA ASN A 59 -10.96 27.73 5.90
C ASN A 59 -11.59 26.56 6.69
N GLY A 60 -11.62 26.66 8.03
CA GLY A 60 -12.14 25.62 8.90
C GLY A 60 -11.25 24.39 8.98
N VAL A 61 -11.63 23.49 9.89
CA VAL A 61 -11.01 22.18 10.07
C VAL A 61 -11.97 21.10 9.62
N LEU A 62 -11.48 20.16 8.82
CA LEU A 62 -12.23 18.97 8.40
C LEU A 62 -11.69 17.76 9.18
N VAL A 63 -12.58 16.90 9.65
CA VAL A 63 -12.24 15.59 10.22
C VAL A 63 -13.00 14.53 9.43
N ASN A 64 -12.27 13.59 8.82
CA ASN A 64 -12.80 12.58 7.89
C ASN A 64 -13.66 13.20 6.78
N ASP A 65 -13.14 14.27 6.16
CA ASP A 65 -13.81 15.04 5.10
C ASP A 65 -15.08 15.81 5.54
N GLU A 66 -15.40 15.83 6.84
CA GLU A 66 -16.53 16.58 7.41
C GLU A 66 -16.05 17.82 8.19
N PRO A 67 -16.63 19.01 7.95
CA PRO A 67 -16.30 20.20 8.73
C PRO A 67 -16.73 20.04 10.19
N ILE A 68 -15.85 20.43 11.10
CA ILE A 68 -16.16 20.43 12.53
C ILE A 68 -16.82 21.75 12.93
N THR A 69 -17.80 21.69 13.83
CA THR A 69 -18.40 22.85 14.47
C THR A 69 -18.06 22.81 15.95
N GLY A 70 -17.10 23.65 16.37
CA GLY A 70 -16.60 23.67 17.74
C GLY A 70 -15.65 22.51 18.05
N ARG A 71 -15.72 21.99 19.28
CA ARG A 71 -14.82 20.94 19.77
C ARG A 71 -15.33 19.56 19.35
N ARG A 72 -14.49 18.79 18.64
CA ARG A 72 -14.76 17.40 18.22
C ARG A 72 -13.80 16.44 18.91
N VAL A 73 -14.33 15.34 19.45
CA VAL A 73 -13.51 14.23 19.96
C VAL A 73 -12.94 13.45 18.77
N LEU A 74 -11.67 13.11 18.86
CA LEU A 74 -10.96 12.33 17.86
C LEU A 74 -10.69 10.91 18.37
N THR A 75 -10.68 9.99 17.43
CA THR A 75 -10.46 8.56 17.62
C THR A 75 -9.27 8.08 16.79
N HIS A 76 -8.76 6.89 17.10
CA HIS A 76 -7.67 6.28 16.35
C HIS A 76 -8.05 6.13 14.87
N GLY A 77 -7.19 6.62 13.97
CA GLY A 77 -7.41 6.55 12.53
C GLY A 77 -8.07 7.78 11.92
N ASP A 78 -8.50 8.75 12.74
CA ASP A 78 -9.15 9.96 12.24
C ASP A 78 -8.19 10.84 11.43
N ARG A 79 -8.68 11.26 10.26
CA ARG A 79 -7.96 12.13 9.31
C ARG A 79 -8.39 13.56 9.54
N ILE A 80 -7.45 14.43 9.90
CA ILE A 80 -7.69 15.85 10.10
C ILE A 80 -7.12 16.58 8.89
N GLN A 81 -7.92 17.44 8.26
CA GLN A 81 -7.46 18.29 7.17
C GLN A 81 -7.57 19.77 7.58
N ILE A 82 -6.46 20.48 7.37
CA ILE A 82 -6.27 21.89 7.69
C ILE A 82 -5.62 22.55 6.46
N GLY A 83 -6.37 23.38 5.73
CA GLY A 83 -5.92 23.84 4.40
C GLY A 83 -5.75 22.66 3.44
N ASN A 84 -4.59 22.55 2.78
CA ASN A 84 -4.22 21.38 1.97
C ASN A 84 -3.44 20.31 2.77
N GLN A 85 -3.19 20.55 4.06
CA GLN A 85 -2.42 19.64 4.90
C GLN A 85 -3.31 18.58 5.53
N ARG A 86 -2.82 17.34 5.56
CA ARG A 86 -3.51 16.20 6.17
C ARG A 86 -2.69 15.65 7.33
N LEU A 87 -3.38 15.39 8.44
CA LEU A 87 -2.84 14.81 9.66
C LEU A 87 -3.64 13.55 10.01
N LEU A 88 -3.01 12.59 10.68
CA LEU A 88 -3.66 11.35 11.10
C LEU A 88 -3.43 11.12 12.60
N LEU A 89 -4.51 10.89 13.36
CA LEU A 89 -4.41 10.56 14.77
C LEU A 89 -4.17 9.06 14.99
N LEU A 90 -3.14 8.71 15.75
CA LEU A 90 -2.74 7.34 16.05
C LEU A 90 -2.72 7.12 17.58
N ARG A 91 -3.06 5.92 18.05
CA ARG A 91 -2.98 5.57 19.48
C ARG A 91 -1.65 4.84 19.73
N ALA A 92 -0.87 5.30 20.69
CA ALA A 92 0.33 4.63 21.19
C ALA A 92 -0.10 3.48 22.12
N GLY A 93 0.25 2.25 21.73
CA GLY A 93 -0.19 1.03 22.40
C GLY A 93 -0.76 -0.03 21.45
N ASP A 94 -1.21 0.36 20.25
CA ASP A 94 -1.52 -0.56 19.14
C ASP A 94 -0.24 -1.05 18.41
N ASP A 95 0.92 -0.86 19.02
CA ASP A 95 2.21 -1.37 18.55
C ASP A 95 2.36 -2.90 18.75
N ARG A 96 1.40 -3.57 19.39
CA ARG A 96 1.37 -5.06 19.45
C ARG A 96 0.94 -5.73 18.14
N GLN A 97 0.57 -4.95 17.12
CA GLN A 97 0.46 -5.42 15.73
C GLN A 97 1.40 -4.68 14.75
N GLN A 98 2.39 -3.93 15.25
CA GLN A 98 3.37 -3.21 14.41
C GLN A 98 4.81 -3.68 14.61
N THR A 99 5.02 -4.98 14.90
CA THR A 99 6.31 -5.65 14.61
C THR A 99 6.16 -6.49 13.35
N GLN A 100 5.88 -5.86 12.22
CA GLN A 100 6.18 -6.38 10.88
C GLN A 100 5.98 -5.22 9.89
N LEU A 101 7.06 -4.93 9.17
CA LEU A 101 7.30 -3.83 8.24
C LEU A 101 6.04 -3.29 7.54
N ARG A 102 5.51 -2.16 8.02
CA ARG A 102 4.69 -1.28 7.20
C ARG A 102 5.61 -0.38 6.37
N LEU A 103 5.80 -0.75 5.11
CA LEU A 103 6.34 0.17 4.12
C LEU A 103 5.27 1.25 3.84
N PRO A 104 5.56 2.54 4.02
CA PRO A 104 4.61 3.60 3.71
C PRO A 104 4.45 3.71 2.20
N ALA A 105 3.21 3.68 1.73
CA ALA A 105 2.85 4.25 0.43
C ALA A 105 3.01 5.77 0.53
N THR A 106 3.95 6.36 -0.22
CA THR A 106 3.80 7.73 -0.73
C THR A 106 4.86 8.11 -1.77
N GLN A 107 4.41 8.95 -2.69
CA GLN A 107 5.12 9.54 -3.82
C GLN A 107 6.33 10.38 -3.38
N GLY A 108 7.43 10.23 -4.12
CA GLY A 108 8.54 11.19 -4.17
C GLY A 108 9.51 11.15 -2.99
N GLY A 109 10.63 10.43 -3.16
CA GLY A 109 11.82 10.55 -2.31
C GLY A 109 11.98 9.47 -1.23
N GLY A 110 12.25 8.24 -1.67
CA GLY A 110 12.99 7.24 -0.87
C GLY A 110 12.23 6.53 0.26
N SER A 111 11.07 5.93 0.00
CA SER A 111 10.51 4.91 0.92
C SER A 111 11.41 3.65 0.93
N ALA A 112 11.36 2.85 1.98
CA ALA A 112 12.05 1.55 1.98
C ALA A 112 11.55 0.64 0.83
N ALA A 113 10.28 0.79 0.39
CA ALA A 113 9.78 0.15 -0.82
C ALA A 113 10.47 0.70 -2.07
N GLY A 114 10.61 2.03 -2.20
CA GLY A 114 11.33 2.68 -3.29
C GLY A 114 12.83 2.37 -3.31
N LEU A 115 13.47 2.20 -2.14
CA LEU A 115 14.86 1.75 -2.04
C LEU A 115 14.99 0.28 -2.48
N LEU A 116 14.07 -0.59 -2.05
CA LEU A 116 14.01 -1.98 -2.50
C LEU A 116 13.74 -2.06 -4.01
N SER A 117 12.84 -1.23 -4.53
CA SER A 117 12.54 -1.09 -5.96
C SER A 117 13.80 -0.70 -6.74
N ASN A 118 14.48 0.38 -6.35
CA ASN A 118 15.69 0.84 -7.02
C ASN A 118 16.81 -0.21 -6.98
N LEU A 119 16.99 -0.90 -5.85
CA LEU A 119 17.99 -1.97 -5.70
C LEU A 119 17.63 -3.19 -6.56
N ALA A 120 16.38 -3.61 -6.54
CA ALA A 120 15.89 -4.72 -7.37
C ALA A 120 16.00 -4.38 -8.85
N ASP A 121 15.59 -3.19 -9.27
CA ASP A 121 15.68 -2.72 -10.66
C ASP A 121 17.11 -2.69 -11.16
N LYS A 122 18.05 -2.21 -10.33
CA LYS A 122 19.47 -2.28 -10.64
C LYS A 122 19.98 -3.72 -10.74
N ALA A 123 19.55 -4.62 -9.85
CA ALA A 123 19.92 -6.03 -9.91
C ALA A 123 19.38 -6.70 -11.19
N PHE A 124 18.14 -6.41 -11.59
CA PHE A 124 17.57 -6.88 -12.85
C PHE A 124 18.33 -6.35 -14.07
N ALA A 125 18.65 -5.05 -14.11
CA ALA A 125 19.40 -4.44 -15.20
C ALA A 125 20.80 -5.06 -15.38
N LEU A 126 21.40 -5.54 -14.28
CA LEU A 126 22.68 -6.24 -14.28
C LEU A 126 22.55 -7.76 -14.54
N GLY A 127 21.35 -8.28 -14.82
CA GLY A 127 21.10 -9.71 -15.04
C GLY A 127 21.22 -10.56 -13.77
N ARG A 128 21.22 -9.96 -12.58
CA ARG A 128 21.43 -10.63 -11.30
C ARG A 128 20.12 -11.08 -10.65
N GLY A 129 19.45 -12.03 -11.29
CA GLY A 129 18.14 -12.52 -10.84
C GLY A 129 18.11 -13.01 -9.39
N ALA A 130 19.12 -13.76 -8.94
CA ALA A 130 19.21 -14.24 -7.56
C ALA A 130 19.42 -13.13 -6.53
N GLU A 131 20.12 -12.05 -6.91
CA GLU A 131 20.30 -10.88 -6.04
C GLU A 131 18.97 -10.11 -5.90
N ALA A 132 18.26 -9.89 -7.02
CA ALA A 132 16.93 -9.30 -7.01
C ALA A 132 15.93 -10.13 -6.17
N GLU A 133 16.01 -11.45 -6.28
CA GLU A 133 15.19 -12.38 -5.49
C GLU A 133 15.41 -12.20 -3.99
N ARG A 134 16.67 -12.13 -3.56
CA ARG A 134 17.02 -11.92 -2.14
C ARG A 134 16.55 -10.55 -1.62
N ILE A 135 16.60 -9.52 -2.46
CA ILE A 135 16.12 -8.17 -2.12
C ILE A 135 14.60 -8.15 -1.93
N LEU A 136 13.88 -8.81 -2.83
CA LEU A 136 12.41 -8.75 -2.91
C LEU A 136 11.68 -9.80 -2.07
N ALA A 137 12.35 -10.89 -1.67
CA ALA A 137 11.72 -12.00 -0.97
C ALA A 137 10.89 -11.57 0.25
N GLY A 138 11.48 -10.78 1.16
CA GLY A 138 10.77 -10.33 2.36
C GLY A 138 9.58 -9.41 2.07
N TYR A 139 9.66 -8.58 1.02
CA TYR A 139 8.55 -7.72 0.61
C TYR A 139 7.38 -8.55 0.06
N LEU A 140 7.66 -9.47 -0.87
CA LEU A 140 6.64 -10.32 -1.48
C LEU A 140 6.01 -11.27 -0.45
N GLU A 141 6.82 -11.85 0.45
CA GLU A 141 6.30 -12.67 1.54
C GLU A 141 5.35 -11.90 2.45
N GLY A 142 5.66 -10.64 2.77
CA GLY A 142 4.78 -9.75 3.53
C GLY A 142 3.45 -9.52 2.83
N VAL A 143 3.47 -9.16 1.54
CA VAL A 143 2.23 -8.94 0.75
C VAL A 143 1.36 -10.21 0.71
N ALA A 144 1.96 -11.38 0.50
CA ALA A 144 1.21 -12.64 0.52
C ALA A 144 0.72 -13.02 1.93
N ALA A 145 1.43 -12.64 3.00
CA ALA A 145 0.99 -12.87 4.36
C ALA A 145 -0.24 -12.00 4.69
N ASP A 146 -0.21 -10.72 4.32
CA ASP A 146 -1.32 -9.79 4.49
C ASP A 146 -2.58 -10.29 3.74
N ALA A 147 -2.41 -10.69 2.48
CA ALA A 147 -3.50 -11.25 1.69
C ALA A 147 -4.05 -12.57 2.28
N ARG A 148 -3.17 -13.42 2.85
CA ARG A 148 -3.59 -14.66 3.54
C ARG A 148 -4.34 -14.39 4.83
N ALA A 149 -3.98 -13.33 5.55
CA ALA A 149 -4.65 -12.89 6.77
C ALA A 149 -5.99 -12.18 6.49
N GLY A 150 -6.37 -11.99 5.22
CA GLY A 150 -7.58 -11.27 4.82
C GLY A 150 -7.48 -9.76 5.02
N LEU A 151 -6.26 -9.22 5.19
CA LEU A 151 -6.05 -7.79 5.27
C LEU A 151 -6.21 -7.16 3.88
N THR A 152 -6.80 -5.96 3.84
CA THR A 152 -6.91 -5.19 2.59
C THR A 152 -5.53 -4.73 2.14
N VAL A 153 -5.02 -5.33 1.07
CA VAL A 153 -3.79 -4.90 0.40
C VAL A 153 -4.12 -3.76 -0.56
N GLU A 154 -3.34 -2.67 -0.48
CA GLU A 154 -3.52 -1.51 -1.36
C GLU A 154 -3.24 -1.87 -2.83
N GLU A 155 -4.03 -1.32 -3.76
CA GLU A 155 -3.96 -1.62 -5.20
C GLU A 155 -2.56 -1.40 -5.80
N GLN A 156 -1.87 -0.34 -5.36
CA GLN A 156 -0.51 -0.03 -5.81
C GLN A 156 0.49 -1.10 -5.32
N THR A 157 0.36 -1.53 -4.07
CA THR A 157 1.21 -2.58 -3.47
C THR A 157 0.98 -3.91 -4.17
N LEU A 158 -0.28 -4.24 -4.44
CA LEU A 158 -0.65 -5.45 -5.17
C LEU A 158 -0.06 -5.46 -6.59
N SER A 159 -0.20 -4.34 -7.31
CA SER A 159 0.32 -4.18 -8.67
C SER A 159 1.84 -4.26 -8.73
N HIS A 160 2.55 -3.61 -7.81
CA HIS A 160 4.03 -3.67 -7.73
C HIS A 160 4.52 -5.09 -7.38
N ALA A 161 3.87 -5.76 -6.42
CA ALA A 161 4.21 -7.13 -6.08
C ALA A 161 4.03 -8.07 -7.30
N ALA A 162 2.98 -7.83 -8.09
CA ALA A 162 2.72 -8.61 -9.29
C ALA A 162 3.80 -8.42 -10.36
N GLU A 163 4.21 -7.18 -10.60
CA GLU A 163 5.26 -6.87 -11.57
C GLU A 163 6.60 -7.50 -11.16
N TYR A 164 6.99 -7.37 -9.89
CA TYR A 164 8.23 -7.94 -9.40
C TYR A 164 8.25 -9.46 -9.44
N ALA A 165 7.16 -10.12 -9.05
CA ALA A 165 7.07 -11.57 -9.11
C ALA A 165 7.15 -12.08 -10.57
N ALA A 166 6.50 -11.40 -11.53
CA ALA A 166 6.63 -11.74 -12.94
C ALA A 166 8.08 -11.60 -13.43
N ARG A 167 8.75 -10.50 -13.08
CA ARG A 167 10.17 -10.27 -13.43
C ARG A 167 11.09 -11.30 -12.77
N LEU A 168 10.86 -11.67 -11.52
CA LEU A 168 11.62 -12.71 -10.82
C LEU A 168 11.42 -14.08 -11.46
N ALA A 169 10.20 -14.44 -11.86
CA ALA A 169 9.94 -15.69 -12.59
C ALA A 169 10.84 -15.79 -13.82
N VAL A 170 10.88 -14.73 -14.64
CA VAL A 170 11.69 -14.70 -15.87
C VAL A 170 13.19 -14.63 -15.60
N ALA A 171 13.62 -13.82 -14.63
CA ALA A 171 15.04 -13.61 -14.33
C ALA A 171 15.69 -14.81 -13.61
N THR A 172 14.92 -15.58 -12.85
CA THR A 172 15.42 -16.74 -12.09
C THR A 172 15.07 -18.08 -12.73
N GLY A 173 14.11 -18.10 -13.66
CA GLY A 173 13.55 -19.32 -14.25
C GLY A 173 12.66 -20.13 -13.29
N LYS A 174 12.37 -19.61 -12.10
CA LYS A 174 11.66 -20.37 -11.04
C LYS A 174 10.15 -20.18 -11.13
N GLY A 175 9.41 -21.27 -11.33
CA GLY A 175 7.95 -21.32 -11.38
C GLY A 175 7.25 -20.87 -10.11
N LYS A 176 7.91 -20.97 -8.95
CA LYS A 176 7.36 -20.51 -7.66
C LYS A 176 6.87 -19.05 -7.66
N TRP A 177 7.45 -18.19 -8.50
CA TRP A 177 7.04 -16.79 -8.61
C TRP A 177 5.76 -16.62 -9.43
N VAL A 178 5.50 -17.55 -10.36
CA VAL A 178 4.19 -17.69 -11.02
C VAL A 178 3.17 -18.21 -10.04
N ASP A 179 3.52 -19.22 -9.24
CA ASP A 179 2.61 -19.78 -8.23
C ASP A 179 2.23 -18.74 -7.17
N TYR A 180 3.19 -17.91 -6.76
CA TYR A 180 2.97 -16.75 -5.91
C TYR A 180 1.91 -15.78 -6.49
N LEU A 181 2.04 -15.45 -7.79
CA LEU A 181 1.11 -14.56 -8.48
C LEU A 181 -0.31 -15.13 -8.48
N VAL A 182 -0.41 -16.42 -8.83
CA VAL A 182 -1.68 -17.15 -8.89
C VAL A 182 -2.33 -17.16 -7.51
N ASP A 183 -1.60 -17.52 -6.46
CA ASP A 183 -2.13 -17.54 -5.09
C ASP A 183 -2.62 -16.18 -4.61
N LEU A 184 -1.84 -15.13 -4.89
CA LEU A 184 -2.16 -13.78 -4.46
C LEU A 184 -3.43 -13.28 -5.14
N TYR A 185 -3.55 -13.46 -6.45
CA TYR A 185 -4.67 -12.94 -7.22
C TYR A 185 -5.92 -13.82 -7.18
N ALA A 186 -5.78 -15.12 -6.95
CA ALA A 186 -6.92 -15.99 -6.64
C ALA A 186 -7.63 -15.52 -5.37
N ARG A 187 -6.86 -15.11 -4.33
CA ARG A 187 -7.41 -14.58 -3.07
C ARG A 187 -8.09 -13.23 -3.24
N VAL A 188 -7.47 -12.32 -4.00
CA VAL A 188 -8.06 -11.02 -4.32
C VAL A 188 -9.28 -11.18 -5.23
N GLY A 189 -9.33 -12.27 -6.01
CA GLY A 189 -10.44 -12.58 -6.90
C GLY A 189 -10.48 -11.70 -8.15
N ARG A 190 -9.31 -11.29 -8.64
CA ARG A 190 -9.14 -10.42 -9.81
C ARG A 190 -8.14 -11.04 -10.78
N PRO A 191 -8.21 -10.73 -12.09
CA PRO A 191 -7.18 -11.15 -13.04
C PRO A 191 -5.83 -10.48 -12.76
N LEU A 192 -4.74 -11.13 -13.18
CA LEU A 192 -3.40 -10.56 -13.11
C LEU A 192 -3.34 -9.26 -13.93
N PRO A 193 -2.58 -8.24 -13.49
CA PRO A 193 -2.44 -7.00 -14.22
C PRO A 193 -1.73 -7.24 -15.55
N ALA A 194 -2.05 -6.41 -16.55
CA ALA A 194 -1.51 -6.54 -17.91
C ALA A 194 0.02 -6.64 -17.95
N SER A 195 0.71 -5.81 -17.16
CA SER A 195 2.18 -5.81 -17.05
C SER A 195 2.76 -7.17 -16.60
N ALA A 196 2.13 -7.81 -15.61
CA ALA A 196 2.55 -9.12 -15.13
C ALA A 196 2.27 -10.21 -16.17
N VAL A 197 1.09 -10.17 -16.80
CA VAL A 197 0.73 -11.13 -17.87
C VAL A 197 1.70 -11.02 -19.04
N ASP A 198 1.98 -9.81 -19.52
CA ASP A 198 2.89 -9.58 -20.65
C ASP A 198 4.33 -10.00 -20.32
N GLY A 199 4.80 -9.72 -19.10
CA GLY A 199 6.10 -10.17 -18.61
C GLY A 199 6.21 -11.70 -18.57
N LEU A 200 5.18 -12.37 -18.05
CA LEU A 200 5.12 -13.83 -18.04
C LEU A 200 5.07 -14.41 -19.45
N TYR A 201 4.34 -13.81 -20.39
CA TYR A 201 4.34 -14.25 -21.78
C TYR A 201 5.73 -14.18 -22.41
N ALA A 202 6.41 -13.04 -22.25
CA ALA A 202 7.74 -12.81 -22.82
C ALA A 202 8.80 -13.78 -22.29
N GLY A 203 8.67 -14.21 -21.03
CA GLY A 203 9.66 -15.07 -20.37
C GLY A 203 9.20 -16.49 -20.06
N SER A 204 7.95 -16.85 -20.34
CA SER A 204 7.36 -18.18 -20.08
C SER A 204 8.23 -19.30 -20.59
N ALA A 205 8.96 -19.03 -21.68
CA ALA A 205 9.87 -19.99 -22.29
C ALA A 205 11.03 -20.46 -21.38
N LYS A 206 11.38 -19.67 -20.37
CA LYS A 206 12.53 -19.89 -19.47
C LYS A 206 12.11 -20.30 -18.06
N VAL A 207 10.81 -20.32 -17.77
CA VAL A 207 10.28 -20.63 -16.45
C VAL A 207 9.90 -22.10 -16.37
N GLU A 208 10.44 -22.79 -15.37
CA GLU A 208 10.20 -24.21 -15.11
C GLU A 208 9.56 -24.42 -13.73
N GLY A 209 8.84 -25.53 -13.56
CA GLY A 209 8.25 -25.90 -12.28
C GLY A 209 7.06 -25.03 -11.86
N ILE A 210 6.22 -24.62 -12.81
CA ILE A 210 4.94 -23.93 -12.54
C ILE A 210 3.92 -24.99 -12.10
N ASP A 211 3.16 -24.70 -11.03
CA ASP A 211 2.06 -25.54 -10.56
C ASP A 211 0.84 -25.42 -11.51
N LEU A 212 0.81 -26.29 -12.53
CA LEU A 212 -0.24 -26.34 -13.55
C LEU A 212 -1.65 -26.57 -12.97
N PRO A 213 -1.87 -27.52 -12.03
CA PRO A 213 -3.16 -27.65 -11.35
C PRO A 213 -3.65 -26.35 -10.73
N ARG A 214 -2.78 -25.64 -10.01
CA ARG A 214 -3.11 -24.39 -9.33
C ARG A 214 -3.40 -23.25 -10.31
N LEU A 215 -2.60 -23.11 -11.37
CA LEU A 215 -2.86 -22.13 -12.44
C LEU A 215 -4.19 -22.39 -13.13
N ARG A 216 -4.53 -23.67 -13.38
CA ARG A 216 -5.82 -24.06 -13.97
C ARG A 216 -6.98 -23.68 -13.06
N GLU A 217 -6.89 -23.99 -11.78
CA GLU A 217 -7.93 -23.66 -10.80
C GLU A 217 -8.20 -22.14 -10.76
N TYR A 218 -7.16 -21.33 -10.73
CA TYR A 218 -7.30 -19.87 -10.78
C TYR A 218 -7.99 -19.36 -12.05
N VAL A 219 -7.64 -19.91 -13.22
CA VAL A 219 -8.30 -19.54 -14.48
C VAL A 219 -9.78 -19.93 -14.46
N GLU A 220 -10.13 -21.10 -13.94
CA GLU A 220 -11.54 -21.51 -13.80
C GLU A 220 -12.32 -20.60 -12.83
N GLN A 221 -11.74 -20.24 -11.68
CA GLN A 221 -12.36 -19.28 -10.75
C GLN A 221 -12.63 -17.92 -11.41
N LEU A 222 -11.74 -17.45 -12.27
CA LEU A 222 -11.95 -16.21 -13.03
C LEU A 222 -13.05 -16.35 -14.10
N LYS A 223 -13.14 -17.52 -14.76
CA LYS A 223 -14.20 -17.79 -15.74
C LYS A 223 -15.59 -17.76 -15.13
N GLU A 224 -15.77 -18.38 -13.97
CA GLU A 224 -17.04 -18.36 -13.24
C GLU A 224 -17.51 -16.92 -12.94
N ARG A 225 -16.57 -16.01 -12.75
CA ARG A 225 -16.80 -14.59 -12.46
C ARG A 225 -16.79 -13.69 -13.68
N SER A 226 -16.47 -14.22 -14.86
CA SER A 226 -16.29 -13.44 -16.10
C SER A 226 -17.53 -12.64 -16.54
N ALA A 227 -18.72 -13.05 -16.10
CA ALA A 227 -19.96 -12.31 -16.30
C ALA A 227 -19.90 -10.90 -15.69
N SER A 228 -19.22 -10.74 -14.55
CA SER A 228 -19.05 -9.47 -13.84
C SER A 228 -17.91 -8.58 -14.36
N PHE A 229 -17.08 -9.12 -15.27
CA PHE A 229 -15.87 -8.46 -15.75
C PHE A 229 -16.14 -7.50 -16.90
N GLY A 230 -15.43 -6.37 -16.89
CA GLY A 230 -15.39 -5.42 -18.00
C GLY A 230 -14.55 -5.93 -19.19
N PRO A 231 -14.52 -5.19 -20.32
CA PRO A 231 -13.80 -5.58 -21.53
C PRO A 231 -12.30 -5.88 -21.30
N SER A 232 -11.62 -5.04 -20.50
CA SER A 232 -10.19 -5.19 -20.19
C SER A 232 -9.89 -6.45 -19.37
N GLU A 233 -10.73 -6.76 -18.39
CA GLU A 233 -10.56 -7.95 -17.53
C GLU A 233 -10.82 -9.24 -18.32
N ARG A 234 -11.80 -9.24 -19.23
CA ARG A 234 -12.04 -10.36 -20.15
C ARG A 234 -10.87 -10.57 -21.11
N PHE A 235 -10.26 -9.49 -21.60
CA PHE A 235 -9.04 -9.57 -22.40
C PHE A 235 -7.90 -10.21 -21.61
N LEU A 236 -7.70 -9.82 -20.34
CA LEU A 236 -6.69 -10.43 -19.47
C LEU A 236 -6.97 -11.90 -19.19
N LEU A 237 -8.23 -12.29 -18.97
CA LEU A 237 -8.61 -13.69 -18.82
C LEU A 237 -8.24 -14.52 -20.05
N ASN A 238 -8.56 -14.04 -21.25
CA ASN A 238 -8.20 -14.73 -22.50
C ASN A 238 -6.67 -14.89 -22.65
N ARG A 239 -5.91 -13.90 -22.20
CA ARG A 239 -4.44 -13.97 -22.15
C ARG A 239 -3.97 -14.99 -21.12
N LEU A 240 -4.58 -15.05 -19.94
CA LEU A 240 -4.24 -16.07 -18.93
C LEU A 240 -4.52 -17.50 -19.42
N GLU A 241 -5.62 -17.71 -20.16
CA GLU A 241 -5.89 -18.99 -20.81
C GLU A 241 -4.83 -19.36 -21.84
N GLY A 242 -4.40 -18.41 -22.65
CA GLY A 242 -3.33 -18.63 -23.62
C GLY A 242 -2.00 -18.98 -22.94
N LEU A 243 -1.67 -18.31 -21.84
CA LEU A 243 -0.49 -18.63 -21.02
C LEU A 243 -0.59 -20.07 -20.48
N LEU A 244 -1.73 -20.46 -19.90
CA LEU A 244 -1.94 -21.81 -19.40
C LEU A 244 -1.73 -22.87 -20.49
N ARG A 245 -2.24 -22.64 -21.71
CA ARG A 245 -2.02 -23.55 -22.85
C ARG A 245 -0.54 -23.65 -23.21
N LEU A 246 0.18 -22.53 -23.24
CA LEU A 246 1.62 -22.51 -23.56
C LEU A 246 2.45 -23.29 -22.53
N VAL A 247 2.15 -23.11 -21.24
CA VAL A 247 2.88 -23.80 -20.16
C VAL A 247 2.52 -25.28 -20.11
N ALA A 248 1.27 -25.66 -20.38
CA ALA A 248 0.82 -27.05 -20.37
C ALA A 248 1.38 -27.92 -21.53
N LEU A 249 1.95 -27.31 -22.57
CA LEU A 249 2.58 -27.99 -23.70
C LEU A 249 4.06 -28.36 -23.45
N ARG A 250 4.58 -28.06 -22.26
CA ARG A 250 5.96 -28.29 -21.84
C ARG A 250 6.03 -29.43 -20.84
#